data_AF-A0A959FRY5-F1
#
_entry.id   AF-A0A959FRY5-F1
#
_cell.length_a   1.000
_cell.length_b   1.000
_cell.length_c   1.000
_cell.angle_alpha   90.00
_cell.angle_beta   90.00
_cell.angle_gamma   90.00
#
_symmetry.space_group_name_H-M   'P 1'
#
loop_
_entity.id
_entity.type
_entity.pdbx_description
1 polymer ?
#
loop_
_entity_poly.entity_id
_entity_poly.type
_entity_poly.pdbx_seq_one_letter_code
_entity_poly.pdbx_strand_id
1 'polypeptide(L)'
;MPNLRRWLECRFRQWLPNAEPPHKVHRQTWNFHSQTLDQTVRVDLYLPAVFFSVDAADLPVLYINDGQDMEAVQLQKTLEQLYSTEQLPPIIVAAF
;
A
#
# COMPACT_ATOMS: atom_id res chain seq x y z
N MET A 1 9.02 32.14 -26.56
CA MET A 1 9.34 31.78 -25.16
C MET A 1 8.71 30.42 -24.86
N PRO A 2 9.48 29.36 -24.53
CA PRO A 2 8.89 28.06 -24.20
C PRO A 2 8.10 28.16 -22.90
N ASN A 3 6.93 27.54 -22.88
CA ASN A 3 5.93 27.65 -21.82
C ASN A 3 6.48 27.17 -20.47
N LEU A 4 6.61 28.08 -19.51
CA LEU A 4 7.20 27.87 -18.18
C LEU A 4 6.53 26.71 -17.41
N ARG A 5 5.25 26.44 -17.68
CA ARG A 5 4.50 25.30 -17.10
C ARG A 5 5.05 23.94 -17.53
N ARG A 6 5.41 23.77 -18.81
CA ARG A 6 5.94 22.50 -19.32
C ARG A 6 7.35 22.22 -18.81
N TRP A 7 8.11 23.27 -18.50
CA TRP A 7 9.45 23.16 -17.91
C TRP A 7 9.38 22.81 -16.40
N LEU A 8 8.38 23.32 -15.68
CA LEU A 8 8.12 22.96 -14.29
C LEU A 8 7.60 21.52 -14.15
N GLU A 9 6.72 21.07 -15.04
CA GLU A 9 6.19 19.69 -15.05
C GLU A 9 7.28 18.64 -15.34
N CYS A 10 8.19 18.91 -16.28
CA CYS A 10 9.31 18.00 -16.55
C CYS A 10 10.38 18.00 -15.44
N ARG A 11 10.59 19.12 -14.74
CA ARG A 11 11.63 19.24 -13.70
C ARG A 11 11.18 18.70 -12.34
N PHE A 12 9.89 18.79 -12.00
CA PHE A 12 9.37 18.25 -10.73
C PHE A 12 9.17 16.73 -10.73
N ARG A 13 9.02 16.09 -11.89
CA ARG A 13 8.99 14.63 -12.00
C ARG A 13 10.35 13.96 -11.76
N GLN A 14 11.45 14.72 -11.76
CA GLN A 14 12.78 14.13 -11.96
C GLN A 14 13.76 14.23 -10.78
N TRP A 15 13.40 14.77 -9.60
CA TRP A 15 14.29 14.65 -8.44
C TRP A 15 13.63 14.93 -7.09
N LEU A 16 13.13 13.87 -6.46
CA LEU A 16 13.12 13.73 -5.00
C LEU A 16 13.88 12.43 -4.73
N PRO A 17 15.18 12.46 -4.44
CA PRO A 17 16.02 11.26 -4.36
C PRO A 17 15.53 10.27 -3.28
N ASN A 18 14.63 10.71 -2.40
CA ASN A 18 14.05 9.93 -1.30
C ASN A 18 12.51 9.92 -1.26
N ALA A 19 11.80 10.43 -2.28
CA ALA A 19 10.34 10.30 -2.28
C ALA A 19 9.97 8.89 -2.75
N GLU A 20 9.28 8.15 -1.89
CA GLU A 20 8.77 6.84 -2.26
C GLU A 20 7.77 6.96 -3.43
N PRO A 21 7.72 5.96 -4.32
CA PRO A 21 6.75 5.95 -5.41
C PRO A 21 5.32 6.08 -4.86
N PRO A 22 4.45 6.87 -5.48
CA PRO A 22 3.07 7.08 -4.99
C PRO A 22 2.24 5.80 -4.97
N HIS A 23 2.65 4.78 -5.73
CA HIS A 23 1.98 3.49 -5.83
C HIS A 23 2.66 2.39 -5.00
N LYS A 24 3.72 2.72 -4.25
CA LYS A 24 4.41 1.76 -3.39
C LYS A 24 3.46 1.26 -2.32
N VAL A 25 3.57 -0.03 -2.03
CA VAL A 25 2.84 -0.67 -0.94
C VAL A 25 3.83 -1.08 0.15
N HIS A 26 3.51 -0.75 1.39
CA HIS A 26 4.30 -1.12 2.56
C HIS A 26 3.68 -2.33 3.23
N ARG A 27 4.43 -3.43 3.31
CA ARG A 27 4.02 -4.62 4.07
C ARG A 27 4.52 -4.52 5.51
N GLN A 28 3.64 -4.76 6.47
CA GLN A 28 3.98 -4.89 7.88
C GLN A 28 3.45 -6.20 8.43
N THR A 29 4.29 -6.96 9.13
CA THR A 29 3.88 -8.20 9.79
C THR A 29 3.73 -7.95 11.29
N TRP A 30 2.55 -8.28 11.81
CA TRP A 30 2.19 -8.14 13.19
C TRP A 30 1.90 -9.51 13.79
N ASN A 31 2.38 -9.74 15.01
CA ASN A 31 2.01 -10.91 15.79
C ASN A 31 1.31 -10.45 17.05
N PHE A 32 0.12 -10.99 17.32
CA PHE A 32 -0.60 -10.71 18.56
C PHE A 32 -1.22 -11.97 19.12
N HIS A 33 -1.33 -12.02 20.44
CA HIS A 33 -2.05 -13.10 21.10
C HIS A 33 -3.56 -12.85 20.97
N SER A 34 -4.27 -13.80 20.34
CA SER A 34 -5.71 -13.77 20.21
C SER A 34 -6.34 -14.40 21.46
N GLN A 35 -7.14 -13.61 22.19
CA GLN A 35 -7.88 -14.10 23.36
C GLN A 35 -8.91 -15.17 22.98
N THR A 36 -9.49 -15.09 21.78
CA THR A 36 -10.52 -16.02 21.32
C THR A 36 -9.94 -17.36 20.90
N LEU A 37 -8.75 -17.36 20.30
CA LEU A 37 -8.10 -18.58 19.81
C LEU A 37 -7.08 -19.15 20.80
N ASP A 38 -6.77 -18.42 21.87
CA ASP A 38 -5.73 -18.74 22.86
C ASP A 38 -4.37 -19.05 22.23
N GLN A 39 -4.03 -18.33 21.15
CA GLN A 39 -2.78 -18.53 20.42
C GLN A 39 -2.29 -17.22 19.79
N THR A 40 -1.00 -17.18 19.45
CA THR A 40 -0.42 -16.08 18.67
C THR A 40 -0.86 -16.21 17.21
N VAL A 41 -1.46 -15.13 16.70
CA VAL A 41 -1.87 -14.99 15.31
C VAL A 41 -0.90 -14.02 14.62
N ARG A 42 -0.52 -14.37 13.40
CA ARG A 42 0.24 -13.50 12.50
C ARG A 42 -0.75 -12.79 11.58
N VAL A 43 -0.55 -11.50 11.37
CA VAL A 43 -1.30 -10.70 10.40
C VAL A 43 -0.34 -9.88 9.56
N ASP A 44 -0.49 -9.94 8.25
CA ASP A 44 0.23 -9.09 7.32
C ASP A 44 -0.67 -7.94 6.85
N LEU A 45 -0.24 -6.71 7.11
CA LEU A 45 -0.89 -5.48 6.65
C LEU A 45 -0.19 -4.96 5.40
N TYR A 46 -0.95 -4.62 4.37
CA TYR A 46 -0.48 -3.94 3.17
C TYR A 46 -1.05 -2.53 3.16
N LEU A 47 -0.17 -1.54 3.27
CA LEU A 47 -0.52 -0.13 3.42
C LEU A 47 -0.18 0.62 2.12
N PRO A 48 -1.12 1.34 1.52
CA PRO A 48 -0.83 2.19 0.37
C PRO A 48 0.02 3.38 0.83
N ALA A 49 0.89 3.93 -0.03
CA ALA A 49 1.77 5.05 0.33
C ALA A 49 1.04 6.25 0.95
N VAL A 50 -0.20 6.51 0.53
CA VAL A 50 -1.04 7.60 1.07
C VAL A 50 -1.40 7.43 2.55
N PHE A 51 -1.33 6.21 3.10
CA PHE A 51 -1.60 5.91 4.51
C PHE A 51 -0.79 6.78 5.47
N PHE A 52 0.43 7.17 5.09
CA PHE A 52 1.31 8.01 5.92
C PHE A 52 1.00 9.51 5.81
N SER A 53 -0.01 9.89 5.03
CA SER A 53 -0.36 11.29 4.74
C SER A 53 -1.84 11.62 4.95
N VAL A 54 -2.67 10.62 5.25
CA VAL A 54 -4.11 10.77 5.52
C VAL A 54 -4.48 10.07 6.83
N ASP A 55 -5.63 10.42 7.39
CA ASP A 55 -6.15 9.70 8.54
C ASP A 55 -6.54 8.27 8.13
N ALA A 56 -6.07 7.27 8.87
CA ALA A 56 -6.32 5.86 8.56
C ALA A 56 -7.82 5.51 8.51
N ALA A 57 -8.66 6.27 9.23
CA ALA A 57 -10.12 6.11 9.24
C ALA A 57 -10.79 6.44 7.89
N ASP A 58 -10.10 7.18 7.01
CA ASP A 58 -10.62 7.56 5.70
C ASP A 58 -10.31 6.50 4.62
N LEU A 59 -9.50 5.48 4.96
CA LEU A 59 -9.13 4.42 4.05
C LEU A 59 -9.99 3.17 4.31
N PRO A 60 -10.65 2.61 3.27
CA PRO A 60 -11.38 1.36 3.42
C PRO A 60 -10.39 0.21 3.70
N VAL A 61 -10.86 -0.76 4.49
CA VAL A 61 -10.08 -1.94 4.89
C VAL A 61 -10.66 -3.18 4.22
N LEU A 62 -9.82 -3.93 3.51
CA LEU A 62 -10.12 -5.24 2.97
C LEU A 62 -9.49 -6.31 3.86
N TYR A 63 -10.32 -7.10 4.51
CA TYR A 63 -9.89 -8.28 5.26
C TYR A 63 -9.87 -9.49 4.34
N ILE A 64 -8.70 -10.08 4.16
CA ILE A 64 -8.52 -11.30 3.37
C ILE A 64 -8.17 -12.41 4.35
N ASN A 65 -9.11 -13.33 4.52
CA ASN A 65 -8.80 -14.62 5.12
C ASN A 65 -8.39 -15.52 3.97
N ASP A 66 -7.16 -16.01 3.97
CA ASP A 66 -6.80 -17.03 2.99
C ASP A 66 -5.97 -18.13 3.65
N GLY A 67 -6.27 -19.38 3.30
CA GLY A 67 -5.38 -20.50 3.59
C GLY A 67 -4.16 -20.51 2.66
N GLN A 68 -3.93 -19.45 1.89
CA GLN A 68 -2.86 -19.31 0.92
C GLN A 68 -1.77 -18.37 1.41
N ASP A 69 -0.54 -18.72 1.05
CA ASP A 69 0.64 -17.89 1.25
C ASP A 69 0.56 -16.63 0.35
N MET A 70 0.33 -15.47 0.95
CA MET A 70 0.20 -14.18 0.23
C MET A 70 1.45 -13.81 -0.59
N GLU A 71 2.61 -14.41 -0.27
CA GLU A 71 3.82 -14.28 -1.08
C GLU A 71 3.68 -15.05 -2.41
N ALA A 72 3.07 -16.24 -2.38
CA ALA A 72 2.79 -17.05 -3.56
C ALA A 72 1.81 -16.35 -4.52
N VAL A 73 0.84 -15.59 -3.99
CA VAL A 73 -0.13 -14.82 -4.79
C VAL A 73 0.42 -13.47 -5.27
N GLN A 74 1.65 -13.11 -4.88
CA GLN A 74 2.29 -11.83 -5.21
C GLN A 74 1.42 -10.60 -4.90
N LEU A 75 0.66 -10.63 -3.81
CA LEU A 75 -0.37 -9.64 -3.50
C LEU A 75 0.16 -8.20 -3.50
N GLN A 76 1.32 -7.97 -2.89
CA GLN A 76 1.95 -6.64 -2.86
C GLN A 76 2.16 -6.08 -4.26
N LYS A 77 2.72 -6.87 -5.17
CA LYS A 77 2.99 -6.47 -6.55
C LYS A 77 1.70 -6.21 -7.32
N THR A 78 0.69 -7.05 -7.11
CA THR A 78 -0.64 -6.85 -7.70
C THR A 78 -1.25 -5.52 -7.25
N LEU A 79 -1.20 -5.21 -5.95
CA LEU A 79 -1.69 -3.93 -5.42
C LEU A 79 -0.91 -2.74 -6.01
N GLU A 80 0.42 -2.80 -6.06
CA GLU A 80 1.25 -1.76 -6.68
C GLU A 80 0.88 -1.53 -8.15
N GLN A 81 0.60 -2.61 -8.90
CA GLN A 81 0.15 -2.52 -10.29
C GLN A 81 -1.24 -1.87 -10.42
N LEU A 82 -2.21 -2.31 -9.61
CA LEU A 82 -3.56 -1.74 -9.60
C LEU A 82 -3.54 -0.25 -9.23
N TYR A 83 -2.72 0.14 -8.26
CA TYR A 83 -2.53 1.55 -7.89
C TYR A 83 -1.85 2.36 -9.00
N SER A 84 -0.84 1.80 -9.67
CA SER A 84 -0.14 2.49 -10.76
C SER A 84 -1.00 2.70 -12.01
N THR A 85 -2.03 1.87 -12.18
CA THR A 85 -2.96 1.94 -13.30
C THR A 85 -4.32 2.53 -12.91
N GLU A 86 -4.45 3.04 -11.67
CA GLU A 86 -5.67 3.66 -11.13
C GLU A 86 -6.92 2.75 -11.20
N GLN A 87 -6.72 1.43 -11.21
CA GLN A 87 -7.80 0.44 -11.28
C GLN A 87 -8.41 0.12 -9.91
N LEU A 88 -7.74 0.55 -8.83
CA LEU A 88 -8.19 0.35 -7.46
C LEU A 88 -7.89 1.63 -6.67
N PRO A 89 -8.86 2.18 -5.90
CA PRO A 89 -8.54 3.25 -4.97
C PRO A 89 -7.61 2.73 -3.86
N PRO A 90 -6.86 3.60 -3.18
CA PRO A 90 -6.02 3.17 -2.05
C PRO A 90 -6.86 2.49 -0.97
N ILE A 91 -6.49 1.25 -0.62
CA ILE A 91 -7.13 0.47 0.43
C ILE A 91 -6.07 -0.10 1.37
N ILE A 92 -6.43 -0.27 2.64
CA ILE A 92 -5.64 -1.08 3.58
C ILE A 92 -6.04 -2.54 3.38
N VAL A 93 -5.08 -3.44 3.25
CA VAL A 93 -5.37 -4.89 3.20
C VAL A 93 -4.81 -5.56 4.45
N ALA A 94 -5.64 -6.32 5.16
CA ALA A 94 -5.24 -7.14 6.29
C ALA A 94 -5.39 -8.62 5.93
N ALA A 95 -4.29 -9.37 5.94
CA ALA A 95 -4.23 -10.79 5.62
C ALA A 95 -3.85 -11.62 6.85
N PHE A 96 -4.55 -12.74 7.05
CA PHE A 96 -4.46 -13.62 8.23
C PHE A 96 -4.02 -15.03 7.83
#